data_AF-A0A848ZB89-F1
#
_entry.id   AF-A0A848ZB89-F1
#
_cell.length_a   1.000
_cell.length_b   1.000
_cell.length_c   1.000
_cell.angle_alpha   90.00
_cell.angle_beta   90.00
_cell.angle_gamma   90.00
#
_symmetry.space_group_name_H-M   'P 1'
#
loop_
_entity.id
_entity.type
_entity.pdbx_description
1 polymer ?
#
loop_
_entity_poly.entity_id
_entity_poly.type
_entity_poly.pdbx_seq_one_letter_code
_entity_poly.pdbx_strand_id
1 'polypeptide(L)'
;DNWDPETVPPHYLKIGQPSLRWRITDQNAAVTLLEPAHPLLTWPNPIGAEDWQGWVKERGLYFAAEWAADYTPLLSMADPGEEPLAGSLLTARFGKGRHTHTSLILYHQMDFMVPGAFRLMANLVTPPGTG
;
A
#
# COMPACT_ATOMS: atom_id res chain seq x y z
N ASP A 1 -11.95 -14.63 -8.00
CA ASP A 1 -10.59 -14.46 -7.47
C ASP A 1 -10.33 -15.56 -6.45
N ASN A 2 -9.26 -16.34 -6.62
CA ASN A 2 -8.94 -17.52 -5.79
C ASN A 2 -8.00 -17.14 -4.63
N TRP A 3 -8.22 -15.98 -3.98
CA TRP A 3 -7.41 -15.56 -2.83
C TRP A 3 -7.79 -16.38 -1.60
N ASP A 4 -6.84 -17.16 -1.10
CA ASP A 4 -6.95 -17.82 0.21
C ASP A 4 -6.08 -17.04 1.21
N PRO A 5 -6.69 -16.46 2.26
CA PRO A 5 -5.98 -15.62 3.22
C PRO A 5 -4.92 -16.37 4.05
N GLU A 6 -4.98 -17.70 4.12
CA GLU A 6 -4.07 -18.52 4.92
C GLU A 6 -2.87 -19.04 4.10
N THR A 7 -2.99 -19.13 2.78
CA THR A 7 -2.02 -19.86 1.94
C THR A 7 -1.38 -19.05 0.82
N VAL A 8 -2.05 -18.00 0.33
CA VAL A 8 -1.49 -17.11 -0.68
C VAL A 8 -0.43 -16.16 -0.08
N PRO A 9 -0.73 -15.41 1.00
CA PRO A 9 0.30 -14.62 1.69
C PRO A 9 1.16 -15.52 2.60
N PRO A 10 2.39 -15.12 2.96
CA PRO A 10 3.24 -15.89 3.87
C PRO A 10 2.64 -16.16 5.26
N HIS A 11 1.88 -15.19 5.78
CA HIS A 11 1.06 -15.27 6.99
C HIS A 11 -0.29 -14.61 6.69
N TYR A 12 -1.30 -14.90 7.54
CA TYR A 12 -2.68 -14.45 7.39
C TYR A 12 -2.82 -13.02 6.86
N LEU A 13 -3.50 -12.87 5.71
CA LEU A 13 -3.88 -11.59 5.14
C LEU A 13 -5.14 -11.77 4.30
N LYS A 14 -6.21 -11.08 4.70
CA LYS A 14 -7.54 -11.19 4.07
C LYS A 14 -7.90 -9.92 3.34
N ILE A 15 -8.20 -10.05 2.05
CA ILE A 15 -8.76 -8.96 1.24
C ILE A 15 -10.20 -8.71 1.66
N GLY A 16 -10.55 -7.43 1.77
CA GLY A 16 -11.87 -7.04 2.21
C GLY A 16 -12.97 -7.30 1.19
N GLN A 17 -14.14 -7.71 1.69
CA GLN A 17 -15.34 -7.97 0.89
C GLN A 17 -16.58 -7.33 1.55
N PRO A 18 -17.55 -6.85 0.76
CA PRO A 18 -17.52 -6.71 -0.70
C PRO A 18 -16.50 -5.64 -1.12
N SER A 19 -15.88 -5.82 -2.31
CA SER A 19 -14.78 -4.96 -2.79
C SER A 19 -15.13 -3.48 -2.85
N LEU A 20 -16.41 -3.13 -3.01
CA LEU A 20 -16.89 -1.75 -3.02
C LEU A 20 -16.64 -0.99 -1.71
N ARG A 21 -16.44 -1.68 -0.58
CA ARG A 21 -16.13 -1.09 0.73
C ARG A 21 -14.63 -1.04 1.04
N TRP A 22 -13.81 -1.65 0.19
CA TRP A 22 -12.37 -1.85 0.43
C TRP A 22 -11.57 -1.29 -0.73
N ARG A 23 -11.82 -0.02 -1.02
CA ARG A 23 -11.24 0.74 -2.12
C ARG A 23 -11.28 2.22 -1.76
N ILE A 24 -10.49 3.01 -2.47
CA ILE A 24 -10.46 4.47 -2.33
C ILE A 24 -10.53 5.04 -3.73
N THR A 25 -11.71 5.51 -4.11
CA THR A 25 -12.05 5.90 -5.48
C THR A 25 -11.73 7.35 -5.80
N ASP A 26 -11.63 8.21 -4.79
CA ASP A 26 -11.20 9.59 -4.98
C ASP A 26 -9.68 9.66 -5.21
N GLN A 27 -9.30 10.03 -6.43
CA GLN A 27 -7.91 10.22 -6.81
C GLN A 27 -7.18 11.29 -5.99
N ASN A 28 -7.93 12.22 -5.37
CA ASN A 28 -7.40 13.29 -4.54
C ASN A 28 -7.46 12.98 -3.03
N ALA A 29 -7.94 11.80 -2.64
CA ALA A 29 -7.96 11.39 -1.23
C ALA A 29 -6.58 11.60 -0.60
N ALA A 30 -6.57 12.21 0.59
CA ALA A 30 -5.35 12.47 1.34
C ALA A 30 -4.76 11.14 1.82
N VAL A 31 -3.43 10.99 1.68
CA VAL A 31 -2.71 9.81 2.12
C VAL A 31 -1.91 10.16 3.38
N THR A 32 -2.24 9.46 4.47
CA THR A 32 -1.54 9.55 5.75
C THR A 32 -0.46 8.47 5.80
N LEU A 33 0.78 8.88 6.08
CA LEU A 33 1.87 7.96 6.37
C LEU A 33 1.78 7.54 7.83
N LEU A 34 1.47 6.26 8.08
CA LEU A 34 1.30 5.72 9.44
C LEU A 34 2.66 5.53 10.13
N GLU A 35 3.67 5.15 9.34
CA GLU A 35 5.03 4.90 9.81
C GLU A 35 6.03 5.73 9.01
N PRO A 36 6.05 7.07 9.15
CA PRO A 36 6.80 7.98 8.26
C PRO A 36 8.32 7.74 8.29
N ALA A 37 8.84 7.11 9.34
CA ALA A 37 10.26 6.73 9.44
C ALA A 37 10.58 5.37 8.80
N HIS A 38 9.58 4.61 8.35
CA HIS A 38 9.79 3.25 7.82
C HIS A 38 10.65 3.29 6.54
N PRO A 39 11.62 2.36 6.36
CA PRO A 39 12.52 2.38 5.19
C PRO A 39 11.81 2.37 3.83
N LEU A 40 10.65 1.71 3.73
CA LEU A 40 9.86 1.73 2.48
C LEU A 40 9.27 3.11 2.12
N LEU A 41 9.22 4.04 3.08
CA LEU A 41 8.77 5.41 2.87
C LEU A 41 9.93 6.42 2.88
N THR A 42 11.16 5.99 3.14
CA THR A 42 12.32 6.89 3.29
C THR A 42 13.51 6.57 2.41
N TRP A 43 13.60 5.37 1.81
CA TRP A 43 14.75 4.95 1.00
C TRP A 43 14.34 4.14 -0.24
N PRO A 44 14.93 4.38 -1.43
CA PRO A 44 15.95 5.40 -1.70
C PRO A 44 15.36 6.80 -1.87
N ASN A 45 14.02 6.88 -1.94
CA ASN A 45 13.31 8.14 -2.08
C ASN A 45 12.49 8.39 -0.80
N PRO A 46 12.57 9.59 -0.20
CA PRO A 46 11.58 10.00 0.78
C PRO A 46 10.22 10.13 0.09
N ILE A 47 9.19 9.56 0.69
CA ILE A 47 7.80 9.64 0.24
C ILE A 47 7.09 10.67 1.11
N GLY A 48 6.52 11.68 0.46
CA GLY A 48 5.82 12.80 1.08
C GLY A 48 4.44 13.05 0.45
N ALA A 49 3.84 14.19 0.81
CA ALA A 49 2.52 14.57 0.30
C ALA A 49 2.53 14.81 -1.23
N GLU A 50 3.66 15.26 -1.77
CA GLU A 50 3.87 15.52 -3.19
C GLU A 50 3.85 14.26 -4.06
N ASP A 51 4.22 13.10 -3.51
CA ASP A 51 4.24 11.84 -4.26
C ASP A 51 2.83 11.32 -4.55
N TRP A 52 1.81 11.90 -3.91
CA TRP A 52 0.41 11.58 -4.13
C TRP A 52 -0.28 12.58 -5.08
N GLN A 53 0.44 13.57 -5.62
CA GLN A 53 -0.11 14.56 -6.55
C GLN A 53 -0.18 14.00 -7.98
N GLY A 54 -1.18 14.46 -8.75
CA GLY A 54 -1.34 14.08 -10.16
C GLY A 54 -1.81 12.64 -10.37
N TRP A 55 -2.29 11.97 -9.32
CA TRP A 55 -2.86 10.63 -9.40
C TRP A 55 -4.06 10.61 -10.35
N VAL A 56 -4.16 9.53 -11.13
CA VAL A 56 -5.19 9.35 -12.16
C VAL A 56 -6.10 8.20 -11.72
N LYS A 57 -7.40 8.47 -11.59
CA LYS A 57 -8.41 7.54 -11.03
C LYS A 57 -8.15 7.15 -9.56
N GLU A 58 -8.78 6.08 -9.08
CA GLU A 58 -8.71 5.63 -7.69
C GLU A 58 -7.29 5.59 -7.08
N ARG A 59 -7.17 5.73 -5.75
CA ARG A 59 -5.89 5.48 -5.07
C ARG A 59 -5.53 4.00 -5.09
N GLY A 60 -6.53 3.15 -4.85
CA GLY A 60 -6.35 1.71 -4.82
C GLY A 60 -7.67 0.97 -4.71
N LEU A 61 -7.62 -0.34 -4.99
CA LEU A 61 -8.74 -1.26 -4.97
C LEU A 61 -8.34 -2.51 -4.19
N TYR A 62 -9.30 -3.20 -3.58
CA TYR A 62 -9.09 -4.48 -2.90
C TYR A 62 -8.12 -4.38 -1.72
N PHE A 63 -8.35 -3.40 -0.84
CA PHE A 63 -7.57 -3.23 0.38
C PHE A 63 -7.70 -4.48 1.26
N ALA A 64 -6.60 -4.83 1.92
CA ALA A 64 -6.65 -5.82 2.99
C ALA A 64 -7.55 -5.31 4.12
N ALA A 65 -8.38 -6.19 4.65
CA ALA A 65 -9.30 -5.91 5.76
C ALA A 65 -8.76 -6.40 7.10
N GLU A 66 -8.05 -7.51 7.08
CA GLU A 66 -7.52 -8.17 8.28
C GLU A 66 -6.15 -8.77 7.92
N TRP A 67 -5.22 -8.78 8.87
CA TRP A 67 -3.87 -9.31 8.68
C TRP A 67 -3.26 -9.76 10.02
N ALA A 68 -2.26 -10.63 9.95
CA ALA A 68 -1.48 -11.05 11.11
C ALA A 68 -0.72 -9.88 11.74
N ALA A 69 -0.48 -9.95 13.06
CA ALA A 69 0.07 -8.85 13.85
C ALA A 69 1.51 -8.43 13.48
N ASP A 70 2.22 -9.23 12.68
CA ASP A 70 3.55 -8.93 12.18
C ASP A 70 3.55 -8.05 10.92
N TYR A 71 2.41 -7.90 10.26
CA TYR A 71 2.24 -6.90 9.21
C TYR A 71 2.08 -5.51 9.78
N THR A 72 2.95 -4.62 9.30
CA THR A 72 2.89 -3.19 9.59
C THR A 72 2.16 -2.47 8.45
N PRO A 73 1.02 -1.82 8.70
CA PRO A 73 0.38 -0.95 7.73
C PRO A 73 1.16 0.36 7.60
N LEU A 74 1.44 0.78 6.37
CA LEU A 74 2.25 1.97 6.12
C LEU A 74 1.43 3.20 5.73
N LEU A 75 0.22 3.00 5.20
CA LEU A 75 -0.63 4.06 4.67
C LEU A 75 -2.06 3.95 5.20
N SER A 76 -2.69 5.09 5.40
CA SER A 76 -4.13 5.21 5.61
C SER A 76 -4.73 6.34 4.76
N MET A 77 -5.95 6.15 4.29
CA MET A 77 -6.65 7.08 3.41
C MET A 77 -8.16 6.78 3.45
N ALA A 78 -8.98 7.77 3.11
CA ALA A 78 -10.44 7.66 3.11
C ALA A 78 -11.01 8.34 1.87
N ASP A 79 -12.09 7.77 1.30
CA ASP A 79 -12.96 8.54 0.42
C ASP A 79 -13.72 9.60 1.24
N PRO A 80 -14.17 10.72 0.62
CA PRO A 80 -14.85 11.79 1.34
C PRO A 80 -16.07 11.31 2.12
N GLY A 81 -16.04 11.48 3.44
CA GLY A 81 -17.13 11.10 4.34
C GLY A 81 -17.16 9.62 4.74
N GLU A 82 -16.17 8.82 4.32
CA GLU A 82 -15.99 7.44 4.75
C GLU A 82 -14.92 7.32 5.86
N GLU A 83 -14.94 6.18 6.56
CA GLU A 83 -13.91 5.88 7.56
C GLU A 83 -12.57 5.58 6.89
N PRO A 84 -11.43 6.00 7.50
CA PRO A 84 -10.12 5.70 6.95
C PRO A 84 -9.86 4.21 6.84
N LEU A 85 -9.44 3.78 5.66
CA LEU A 85 -8.94 2.44 5.42
C LEU A 85 -7.42 2.42 5.57
N ALA A 86 -6.93 1.36 6.20
CA ALA A 86 -5.56 0.90 6.08
C ALA A 86 -5.55 -0.38 5.22
N GLY A 87 -4.37 -0.92 4.92
CA GLY A 87 -4.28 -2.19 4.19
C GLY A 87 -3.99 -2.06 2.70
N SER A 88 -3.83 -0.84 2.16
CA SER A 88 -3.31 -0.63 0.80
C SER A 88 -1.82 -0.88 0.67
N LEU A 89 -1.07 -0.78 1.77
CA LEU A 89 0.35 -1.07 1.81
C LEU A 89 0.70 -1.69 3.17
N LEU A 90 0.86 -3.00 3.20
CA LEU A 90 1.24 -3.77 4.38
C LEU A 90 2.60 -4.41 4.16
N THR A 91 3.47 -4.42 5.16
CA THR A 91 4.79 -5.08 5.05
C THR A 91 5.16 -5.86 6.29
N ALA A 92 5.84 -7.00 6.11
CA ALA A 92 6.36 -7.84 7.18
C ALA A 92 7.71 -8.46 6.76
N ARG A 93 8.54 -8.79 7.75
CA ARG A 93 9.80 -9.52 7.52
C ARG A 93 9.59 -11.01 7.81
N PHE A 94 10.02 -11.84 6.87
CA PHE A 94 9.92 -13.29 6.95
C PHE A 94 11.30 -13.90 6.71
N GLY A 95 11.94 -14.36 7.78
CA GLY A 95 13.33 -14.82 7.74
C GLY A 95 14.26 -13.74 7.19
N LYS A 96 14.90 -14.01 6.04
CA LYS A 96 15.78 -13.06 5.34
C LYS A 96 15.06 -12.18 4.32
N GLY A 97 13.77 -12.41 4.10
CA GLY A 97 12.96 -11.72 3.11
C GLY A 97 12.03 -10.67 3.73
N ARG A 98 11.43 -9.88 2.84
CA ARG A 98 10.32 -8.99 3.15
C ARG A 98 9.18 -9.33 2.20
N HIS A 99 7.98 -9.42 2.73
CA HIS A 99 6.77 -9.45 1.92
C HIS A 99 6.06 -8.10 2.07
N THR A 100 5.55 -7.58 0.97
CA THR A 100 4.78 -6.36 0.94
C THR A 100 3.53 -6.59 0.10
N HIS A 101 2.36 -6.43 0.71
CA HIS A 101 1.09 -6.37 0.00
C HIS A 101 0.83 -4.92 -0.43
N THR A 102 0.48 -4.73 -1.70
CA THR A 102 0.14 -3.42 -2.27
C THR A 102 -1.16 -3.48 -3.05
N SER A 103 -2.15 -2.70 -2.64
CA SER A 103 -3.46 -2.55 -3.28
C SER A 103 -3.61 -1.21 -4.01
N LEU A 104 -2.56 -0.38 -3.99
CA LEU A 104 -2.48 0.84 -4.78
C LEU A 104 -2.45 0.49 -6.28
N ILE A 105 -3.12 1.30 -7.12
CA ILE A 105 -3.10 1.11 -8.58
C ILE A 105 -1.81 1.64 -9.22
N LEU A 106 -0.66 1.25 -8.68
CA LEU A 106 0.66 1.76 -9.08
C LEU A 106 0.94 1.58 -10.57
N TYR A 107 0.53 0.46 -11.16
CA TYR A 107 0.70 0.21 -12.59
C TYR A 107 0.06 1.32 -13.43
N HIS A 108 -1.17 1.71 -13.09
CA HIS A 108 -1.89 2.75 -13.80
C HIS A 108 -1.23 4.11 -13.63
N GLN A 109 -0.73 4.41 -12.43
CA GLN A 109 -0.01 5.67 -12.20
C GLN A 109 1.31 5.72 -12.96
N MET A 110 2.01 4.60 -13.04
CA MET A 110 3.24 4.48 -13.82
C MET A 110 2.97 4.65 -15.32
N ASP A 111 1.88 4.09 -15.86
CA ASP A 111 1.46 4.29 -17.25
C ASP A 111 1.24 5.77 -17.58
N PHE A 112 0.76 6.55 -16.61
CA PHE A 112 0.54 8.00 -16.72
C PHE A 112 1.73 8.85 -16.26
N MET A 113 2.90 8.24 -16.03
CA MET A 113 4.14 8.92 -15.66
C MET A 113 4.08 9.71 -14.34
N VAL A 114 3.22 9.31 -13.39
CA VAL A 114 3.10 9.96 -12.08
C VAL A 114 4.38 9.70 -11.25
N PRO A 115 5.21 10.72 -10.95
CA PRO A 115 6.56 10.49 -10.39
C PRO A 115 6.57 9.74 -9.06
N GLY A 116 5.60 10.03 -8.18
CA GLY A 116 5.52 9.38 -6.87
C GLY A 116 5.30 7.87 -6.94
N ALA A 117 4.60 7.37 -7.96
CA ALA A 117 4.41 5.94 -8.16
C ALA A 117 5.74 5.22 -8.50
N PHE A 118 6.60 5.84 -9.32
CA PHE A 118 7.93 5.30 -9.61
C PHE A 118 8.85 5.31 -8.39
N ARG A 119 8.82 6.39 -7.60
CA ARG A 119 9.60 6.49 -6.35
C ARG A 119 9.19 5.42 -5.36
N LEU A 120 7.88 5.26 -5.13
CA LEU A 120 7.37 4.23 -4.23
C LEU A 120 7.74 2.83 -4.76
N MET A 121 7.54 2.56 -6.05
CA MET A 121 7.94 1.27 -6.65
C MET A 121 9.44 0.98 -6.45
N ALA A 122 10.32 1.98 -6.64
CA ALA A 122 11.75 1.84 -6.40
C ALA A 122 12.05 1.50 -4.93
N ASN A 123 11.37 2.15 -3.97
CA ASN A 123 11.49 1.80 -2.55
C ASN A 123 11.05 0.35 -2.28
N LEU A 124 9.93 -0.10 -2.88
CA LEU A 124 9.37 -1.44 -2.67
C LEU A 124 10.28 -2.57 -3.15
N VAL A 125 10.90 -2.42 -4.32
CA VAL A 125 11.79 -3.44 -4.92
C VAL A 125 13.22 -3.40 -4.37
N THR A 126 13.54 -2.38 -3.57
CA THR A 126 14.82 -2.32 -2.88
C THR A 126 14.91 -3.45 -1.85
N PRO A 127 16.02 -4.20 -1.80
CA PRO A 127 16.23 -5.19 -0.75
C PRO A 127 16.02 -4.59 0.65
N PRO A 128 15.34 -5.30 1.57
CA PRO A 128 15.32 -4.89 2.96
C PRO A 128 16.76 -4.73 3.44
N GLY A 129 17.15 -3.53 3.88
CA GLY A 129 18.50 -3.27 4.36
C GLY A 129 18.91 -4.33 5.39
N THR A 130 20.12 -4.84 5.26
CA THR A 130 20.77 -5.66 6.28
C THR A 130 21.08 -4.74 7.45
N GLY A 131 20.10 -4.57 8.33
CA GLY A 131 20.34 -4.08 9.68
C GLY A 131 21.14 -5.12 10.46
#